data_AF-A0A534VAY8-F1
#
_entry.id   AF-A0A534VAY8-F1
#
_cell.length_a   1.000
_cell.length_b   1.000
_cell.length_c   1.000
_cell.angle_alpha   90.00
_cell.angle_beta   90.00
_cell.angle_gamma   90.00
#
_symmetry.space_group_name_H-M   'P 1'
#
loop_
_entity.id
_entity.type
_entity.pdbx_description
1 polymer ?
#
loop_
_entity_poly.entity_id
_entity_poly.type
_entity_poly.pdbx_seq_one_letter_code
_entity_poly.pdbx_strand_id
1 'polypeptide(L)'
;GRGQPAVAGPSFKYARQTDPEHHVPDVIERFNKYGFRGSKQVVQMIWGGAFERFPKLKIYVAEVQIGWLPNWMDQMDNEYGRQQYWAERVLGLPRLSRMPSEYAREHCYWGFNRNPVGVRIARQEMGVDKVMWASDFPHLESDWPNSRKVIAENFAGVSEEELWKMTVGNAVKYFHLADK
;
A
#
# COMPACT_ATOMS: atom_id res chain seq x y z
N GLY A 1 14.87 -32.00 12.85
CA GLY A 1 15.12 -31.43 11.52
C GLY A 1 13.96 -30.56 11.14
N ARG A 2 14.19 -29.28 10.84
CA ARG A 2 13.15 -28.40 10.27
C ARG A 2 13.36 -28.44 8.77
N GLY A 3 12.47 -29.13 8.05
CA GLY A 3 12.43 -29.07 6.59
C GLY A 3 12.29 -27.62 6.16
N GLN A 4 13.02 -27.23 5.12
CA GLN A 4 12.73 -25.99 4.40
C GLN A 4 11.22 -25.99 4.06
N PRO A 5 10.51 -24.86 4.21
CA PRO A 5 9.13 -24.80 3.72
C PRO A 5 9.16 -25.17 2.24
N ALA A 6 8.36 -26.17 1.85
CA ALA A 6 8.19 -26.52 0.45
C ALA A 6 7.88 -25.23 -0.31
N VAL A 7 8.64 -24.94 -1.37
CA VAL A 7 8.27 -23.88 -2.30
C VAL A 7 6.87 -24.25 -2.77
N ALA A 8 5.88 -23.48 -2.34
CA ALA A 8 4.51 -23.75 -2.70
C ALA A 8 4.45 -23.75 -4.24
N GLY A 9 3.97 -24.86 -4.80
CA GLY A 9 3.70 -24.95 -6.24
C GLY A 9 2.65 -23.91 -6.66
N PRO A 10 2.33 -23.82 -7.96
CA PRO A 10 1.31 -22.87 -8.41
C PRO A 10 -0.02 -23.08 -7.68
N SER A 11 -0.74 -21.98 -7.44
CA SER A 11 -2.05 -21.96 -6.77
C SER A 11 -3.13 -22.73 -7.54
N PHE A 12 -2.86 -23.06 -8.80
CA PHE A 12 -3.73 -23.87 -9.64
C PHE A 12 -2.93 -24.82 -10.53
N LYS A 13 -3.50 -25.99 -10.88
CA LYS A 13 -2.91 -26.87 -11.90
C LYS A 13 -3.25 -26.35 -13.30
N TYR A 14 -2.32 -25.62 -13.90
CA TYR A 14 -2.48 -25.11 -15.26
C TYR A 14 -2.43 -26.22 -16.31
N ALA A 15 -3.23 -26.07 -17.38
CA ALA A 15 -3.30 -27.03 -18.48
C ALA A 15 -1.99 -27.11 -19.29
N ARG A 16 -1.19 -26.04 -19.27
CA ARG A 16 0.15 -25.99 -19.84
C ARG A 16 1.15 -25.76 -18.72
N GLN A 17 2.16 -26.60 -18.63
CA GLN A 17 3.29 -26.36 -17.75
C GLN A 17 4.24 -25.38 -18.42
N THR A 18 4.68 -24.38 -17.67
CA THR A 18 5.71 -23.45 -18.11
C THR A 18 7.06 -24.09 -17.93
N ASP A 19 7.98 -23.77 -18.84
CA ASP A 19 9.38 -24.12 -18.68
C ASP A 19 9.90 -23.57 -17.34
N PRO A 20 10.52 -24.40 -16.48
CA PRO A 20 11.09 -23.96 -15.21
C PRO A 20 12.14 -22.85 -15.34
N GLU A 21 12.81 -22.73 -16.50
CA GLU A 21 13.77 -21.65 -16.77
C GLU A 21 13.10 -20.29 -16.95
N HIS A 22 11.82 -20.28 -17.33
CA HIS A 22 11.03 -19.06 -17.46
C HIS A 22 10.28 -18.81 -16.14
N HIS A 23 10.67 -17.75 -15.43
CA HIS A 23 9.96 -17.32 -14.23
C HIS A 23 8.60 -16.70 -14.60
N VAL A 24 7.59 -17.54 -14.79
CA VAL A 24 6.21 -17.13 -15.05
C VAL A 24 5.49 -16.97 -13.71
N PRO A 25 5.03 -15.76 -13.35
CA PRO A 25 4.27 -15.56 -12.13
C PRO A 25 2.95 -16.33 -12.18
N ASP A 26 2.49 -16.82 -11.02
CA ASP A 26 1.18 -17.42 -10.91
C ASP A 26 0.07 -16.38 -11.25
N VAL A 27 -0.68 -16.63 -12.32
CA VAL A 27 -1.69 -15.68 -12.80
C VAL A 27 -2.88 -15.56 -11.86
N ILE A 28 -3.22 -16.62 -11.13
CA ILE A 28 -4.30 -16.59 -10.13
C ILE A 28 -3.89 -15.72 -8.95
N GLU A 29 -2.65 -15.84 -8.47
CA GLU A 29 -2.10 -14.93 -7.46
C GLU A 29 -2.06 -13.49 -7.96
N ARG A 30 -1.77 -13.28 -9.25
CA ARG A 30 -1.72 -11.95 -9.85
C ARG A 30 -3.06 -11.20 -9.76
N PHE A 31 -4.19 -11.89 -9.85
CA PHE A 31 -5.51 -11.25 -9.65
C PHE A 31 -5.72 -10.72 -8.22
N ASN A 32 -4.99 -11.25 -7.23
CA ASN A 32 -5.06 -10.83 -5.84
C ASN A 32 -3.86 -9.94 -5.42
N LYS A 33 -2.98 -9.58 -6.37
CA LYS A 33 -1.70 -8.88 -6.12
C LYS A 33 -1.84 -7.65 -5.23
N TYR A 34 -2.86 -6.83 -5.46
CA TYR A 34 -3.03 -5.51 -4.85
C TYR A 34 -4.10 -5.46 -3.75
N GLY A 35 -4.40 -6.60 -3.11
CA GLY A 35 -5.19 -6.60 -1.88
C GLY A 35 -4.39 -6.00 -0.72
N PHE A 36 -4.36 -6.69 0.42
CA PHE A 36 -3.61 -6.25 1.61
C PHE A 36 -2.08 -6.37 1.47
N ARG A 37 -1.53 -6.37 0.26
CA ARG A 37 -0.08 -6.44 0.03
C ARG A 37 0.56 -5.11 0.46
N GLY A 38 1.57 -5.18 1.33
CA GLY A 38 2.18 -4.02 1.98
C GLY A 38 1.61 -3.71 3.37
N SER A 39 0.40 -4.18 3.71
CA SER A 39 -0.20 -3.97 5.03
C SER A 39 0.67 -4.52 6.16
N LYS A 40 1.15 -5.77 6.02
CA LYS A 40 1.91 -6.48 7.04
C LYS A 40 3.16 -5.70 7.45
N GLN A 41 3.93 -5.22 6.49
CA GLN A 41 5.16 -4.47 6.74
C GLN A 41 4.87 -3.16 7.47
N VAL A 42 3.80 -2.46 7.08
CA VAL A 42 3.39 -1.22 7.74
C VAL A 42 2.92 -1.51 9.18
N VAL A 43 2.11 -2.56 9.41
CA VAL A 43 1.72 -2.98 10.77
C VAL A 43 2.95 -3.30 11.63
N GLN A 44 3.94 -4.00 11.07
CA GLN A 44 5.18 -4.31 11.79
C GLN A 44 5.93 -3.05 12.22
N MET A 45 5.98 -2.01 11.38
CA MET A 45 6.59 -0.74 11.73
C MET A 45 5.78 0.02 12.79
N ILE A 46 4.44 0.06 12.64
CA ILE A 46 3.54 0.74 13.56
C ILE A 46 3.58 0.08 14.94
N TRP A 47 3.18 -1.20 15.03
CA TRP A 47 3.09 -1.91 16.30
C TRP A 47 4.47 -2.25 16.89
N GLY A 48 5.50 -2.36 16.06
CA GLY A 48 6.89 -2.40 16.53
C GLY A 48 7.40 -1.08 17.13
N GLY A 49 6.57 -0.03 17.16
CA GLY A 49 6.88 1.27 17.76
C GLY A 49 7.92 2.08 16.98
N ALA A 50 8.10 1.84 15.69
CA ALA A 50 9.09 2.58 14.89
C ALA A 50 8.77 4.08 14.86
N PHE A 51 7.49 4.43 14.68
CA PHE A 51 7.06 5.83 14.60
C PHE A 51 7.03 6.53 15.98
N GLU A 52 6.88 5.79 17.08
CA GLU A 52 7.08 6.32 18.44
C GLU A 52 8.54 6.75 18.65
N ARG A 53 9.49 5.91 18.23
CA ARG A 53 10.93 6.21 18.35
C ARG A 53 11.39 7.29 17.36
N PHE A 54 10.75 7.38 16.20
CA PHE A 54 11.11 8.27 15.12
C PHE A 54 9.89 9.08 14.62
N PRO A 55 9.39 10.06 15.40
CA PRO A 55 8.14 10.77 15.09
C PRO A 55 8.19 11.61 13.81
N LYS A 56 9.38 11.91 13.30
CA LYS A 56 9.56 12.63 12.01
C LYS A 56 9.67 11.71 10.81
N LEU A 57 9.83 10.40 11.01
CA LEU A 57 9.98 9.43 9.92
C LEU A 57 8.71 9.39 9.08
N LYS A 58 8.84 9.58 7.77
CA LYS A 58 7.76 9.34 6.79
C LYS A 58 8.22 8.25 5.84
N ILE A 59 7.30 7.39 5.41
CA ILE A 59 7.57 6.30 4.48
C ILE A 59 6.66 6.38 3.27
N TYR A 60 7.15 5.95 2.12
CA TYR A 60 6.36 5.76 0.91
C TYR A 60 6.22 4.26 0.64
N VAL A 61 4.97 3.80 0.58
CA VAL A 61 4.62 2.42 0.28
C VAL A 61 4.19 2.37 -1.19
N ALA A 62 5.13 1.95 -2.05
CA ALA A 62 4.95 1.97 -3.49
C ALA A 62 4.10 0.80 -3.99
N GLU A 63 3.34 1.02 -5.08
CA GLU A 63 2.69 -0.02 -5.88
C GLU A 63 1.70 -0.92 -5.12
N VAL A 64 0.96 -0.37 -4.16
CA VAL A 64 0.03 -1.15 -3.32
C VAL A 64 -1.45 -0.94 -3.65
N GLN A 65 -1.76 0.01 -4.55
CA GLN A 65 -3.12 0.52 -4.74
C GLN A 65 -3.69 1.10 -3.43
N ILE A 66 -4.84 1.76 -3.51
CA ILE A 66 -5.33 2.59 -2.39
C ILE A 66 -6.76 2.29 -1.96
N GLY A 67 -7.55 1.56 -2.76
CA GLY A 67 -8.95 1.29 -2.43
C GLY A 67 -9.19 0.47 -1.17
N TRP A 68 -8.20 -0.33 -0.73
CA TRP A 68 -8.30 -1.16 0.46
C TRP A 68 -7.94 -0.41 1.75
N LEU A 69 -7.27 0.75 1.65
CA LEU A 69 -6.66 1.43 2.79
C LEU A 69 -7.65 1.85 3.88
N PRO A 70 -8.81 2.48 3.58
CA PRO A 70 -9.71 2.93 4.65
C PRO A 70 -10.29 1.76 5.45
N ASN A 71 -10.75 0.72 4.76
CA ASN A 71 -11.25 -0.51 5.41
C ASN A 71 -10.14 -1.19 6.22
N TRP A 72 -8.92 -1.27 5.69
CA TRP A 72 -7.81 -1.85 6.42
C TRP A 72 -7.46 -1.07 7.69
N MET A 73 -7.44 0.26 7.62
CA MET A 73 -7.17 1.12 8.77
C MET A 73 -8.20 0.90 9.88
N ASP A 74 -9.49 0.81 9.54
CA ASP A 74 -10.56 0.51 10.49
C ASP A 74 -10.37 -0.87 11.15
N GLN A 75 -10.15 -1.90 10.33
CA GLN A 75 -9.92 -3.26 10.82
C GLN A 75 -8.65 -3.37 11.68
N MET A 76 -7.59 -2.63 11.35
CA MET A 76 -6.35 -2.61 12.12
C MET A 76 -6.56 -2.02 13.52
N ASP A 77 -7.30 -0.91 13.64
CA ASP A 77 -7.63 -0.32 14.95
C ASP A 77 -8.50 -1.26 15.77
N ASN A 78 -9.45 -1.92 15.10
CA ASN A 78 -10.35 -2.87 15.72
C ASN A 78 -9.60 -4.08 16.33
N GLU A 79 -8.68 -4.68 15.57
CA GLU A 79 -7.83 -5.76 16.05
C GLU A 79 -6.86 -5.31 17.15
N TYR A 80 -6.23 -4.15 16.99
CA TYR A 80 -5.34 -3.61 18.02
C TYR A 80 -6.09 -3.37 19.33
N GLY A 81 -7.29 -2.79 19.28
CA GLY A 81 -8.15 -2.55 20.44
C GLY A 81 -8.45 -3.83 21.23
N ARG A 82 -8.66 -4.96 20.54
CA ARG A 82 -8.91 -6.27 21.17
C ARG A 82 -7.65 -6.94 21.70
N GLN A 83 -6.54 -6.82 20.97
CA GLN A 83 -5.37 -7.68 21.17
C GLN A 83 -4.23 -7.01 21.93
N GLN A 84 -4.19 -5.68 22.05
CA GLN A 84 -3.03 -4.94 22.58
C GLN A 84 -2.53 -5.43 23.95
N TYR A 85 -3.42 -5.70 24.91
CA TYR A 85 -3.04 -6.16 26.25
C TYR A 85 -2.50 -7.60 26.25
N TRP A 86 -3.12 -8.47 25.44
CA TRP A 86 -2.64 -9.83 25.27
C TRP A 86 -1.28 -9.85 24.58
N ALA A 87 -1.12 -9.05 23.51
CA ALA A 87 0.10 -8.95 22.73
C ALA A 87 1.26 -8.37 23.56
N GLU A 88 1.02 -7.35 24.39
CA GLU A 88 2.00 -6.83 25.34
C GLU A 88 2.45 -7.93 26.31
N ARG A 89 1.50 -8.60 26.96
CA ARG A 89 1.79 -9.62 27.98
C ARG A 89 2.47 -10.88 27.43
N VAL A 90 2.04 -11.35 26.26
CA VAL A 90 2.42 -12.68 25.72
C VAL A 90 3.52 -12.57 24.68
N LEU A 91 3.55 -11.49 23.89
CA LEU A 91 4.51 -11.31 22.80
C LEU A 91 5.54 -10.20 23.07
N GLY A 92 5.38 -9.42 24.14
CA GLY A 92 6.29 -8.30 24.46
C GLY A 92 6.19 -7.14 23.46
N LEU A 93 5.07 -7.03 22.73
CA LEU A 93 4.85 -5.89 21.84
C LEU A 93 4.53 -4.63 22.64
N PRO A 94 5.01 -3.44 22.23
CA PRO A 94 4.73 -2.21 22.96
C PRO A 94 3.26 -1.81 22.84
N ARG A 95 2.74 -1.09 23.84
CA ARG A 95 1.52 -0.30 23.70
C ARG A 95 1.85 1.00 22.97
N LEU A 96 1.04 1.33 21.98
CA LEU A 96 1.10 2.58 21.24
C LEU A 96 0.35 3.68 22.00
N SER A 97 0.80 4.92 21.85
CA SER A 97 0.14 6.09 22.46
C SER A 97 -1.13 6.52 21.73
N ARG A 98 -1.28 6.10 20.46
CA ARG A 98 -2.40 6.42 19.56
C ARG A 98 -2.91 5.16 18.88
N MET A 99 -4.04 5.25 18.18
CA MET A 99 -4.51 4.12 17.37
C MET A 99 -3.58 3.88 16.17
N PRO A 100 -3.35 2.61 15.77
CA PRO A 100 -2.50 2.28 14.63
C PRO A 100 -2.82 3.06 13.35
N SER A 101 -4.10 3.27 13.04
CA SER A 101 -4.53 3.98 11.85
C SER A 101 -4.09 5.44 11.84
N GLU A 102 -3.91 6.05 13.00
CA GLU A 102 -3.39 7.40 13.13
C GLU A 102 -1.94 7.47 12.67
N TYR A 103 -1.12 6.48 13.03
CA TYR A 103 0.24 6.38 12.52
C TYR A 103 0.25 6.15 11.01
N ALA A 104 -0.62 5.29 10.50
CA ALA A 104 -0.71 5.03 9.06
C ALA A 104 -1.08 6.31 8.27
N ARG A 105 -2.03 7.11 8.76
CA ARG A 105 -2.41 8.40 8.13
C ARG A 105 -1.30 9.44 8.23
N GLU A 106 -0.59 9.47 9.36
CA GLU A 106 0.44 10.48 9.58
C GLU A 106 1.77 10.17 8.88
N HIS A 107 2.20 8.92 8.91
CA HIS A 107 3.56 8.52 8.53
C HIS A 107 3.67 7.88 7.15
N CYS A 108 2.58 7.36 6.60
CA CYS A 108 2.63 6.64 5.33
C CYS A 108 2.07 7.47 4.17
N TYR A 109 2.83 7.49 3.08
CA TYR A 109 2.37 7.86 1.75
C TYR A 109 2.13 6.59 0.94
N TRP A 110 1.14 6.61 0.05
CA TRP A 110 0.60 5.42 -0.61
C TRP A 110 0.64 5.57 -2.12
N GLY A 111 1.32 4.61 -2.76
CA GLY A 111 1.54 4.57 -4.19
C GLY A 111 0.51 3.72 -4.92
N PHE A 112 0.00 4.25 -6.05
CA PHE A 112 -0.89 3.51 -6.93
C PHE A 112 -0.63 3.87 -8.39
N ASN A 113 -1.08 3.00 -9.30
CA ASN A 113 -1.02 3.23 -10.75
C ASN A 113 -2.43 3.37 -11.33
N ARG A 114 -3.16 2.29 -11.61
CA ARG A 114 -4.52 2.31 -12.16
C ARG A 114 -5.54 1.83 -11.12
N ASN A 115 -6.21 2.77 -10.44
CA ASN A 115 -7.19 2.44 -9.41
C ASN A 115 -8.31 3.51 -9.27
N PRO A 116 -9.19 3.70 -10.28
CA PRO A 116 -10.24 4.72 -10.22
C PRO A 116 -11.20 4.56 -9.02
N VAL A 117 -11.49 3.30 -8.64
CA VAL A 117 -12.29 2.99 -7.44
C VAL A 117 -11.58 3.49 -6.18
N GLY A 118 -10.28 3.21 -6.06
CA GLY A 118 -9.50 3.62 -4.90
C GLY A 118 -9.36 5.13 -4.77
N VAL A 119 -9.27 5.87 -5.88
CA VAL A 119 -9.30 7.34 -5.86
C VAL A 119 -10.60 7.87 -5.27
N ARG A 120 -11.76 7.31 -5.67
CA ARG A 120 -13.06 7.74 -5.12
C ARG A 120 -13.15 7.48 -3.62
N ILE A 121 -12.80 6.27 -3.18
CA ILE A 121 -12.84 5.88 -1.76
C ILE A 121 -11.85 6.73 -0.95
N ALA A 122 -10.62 6.92 -1.44
CA ALA A 122 -9.62 7.71 -0.74
C ALA A 122 -10.09 9.14 -0.48
N ARG A 123 -10.66 9.80 -1.49
CA ARG A 123 -11.22 11.15 -1.37
C ARG A 123 -12.31 11.25 -0.30
N GLN A 124 -13.17 10.25 -0.19
CA GLN A 124 -14.31 10.25 0.72
C GLN A 124 -13.91 9.89 2.17
N GLU A 125 -13.00 8.93 2.34
CA GLU A 125 -12.78 8.28 3.64
C GLU A 125 -11.45 8.64 4.34
N MET A 126 -10.44 9.11 3.59
CA MET A 126 -9.10 9.39 4.17
C MET A 126 -8.46 10.70 3.71
N GLY A 127 -8.98 11.33 2.65
CA GLY A 127 -8.34 12.47 1.99
C GLY A 127 -7.20 12.05 1.06
N VAL A 128 -6.64 13.02 0.34
CA VAL A 128 -5.68 12.76 -0.77
C VAL A 128 -4.25 13.20 -0.48
N ASP A 129 -3.95 13.82 0.66
CA ASP A 129 -2.65 14.44 0.98
C ASP A 129 -1.49 13.45 1.17
N LYS A 130 -1.79 12.15 1.16
CA LYS A 130 -0.83 11.05 1.30
C LYS A 130 -0.86 10.06 0.15
N VAL A 131 -1.56 10.40 -0.93
CA VAL A 131 -1.74 9.51 -2.09
C VAL A 131 -0.87 10.00 -3.24
N MET A 132 -0.12 9.11 -3.87
CA MET A 132 0.76 9.43 -5.00
C MET A 132 0.52 8.49 -6.16
N TRP A 133 0.21 9.05 -7.33
CA TRP A 133 0.14 8.31 -8.57
C TRP A 133 1.55 8.09 -9.14
N ALA A 134 1.82 6.90 -9.66
CA ALA A 134 3.05 6.57 -10.35
C ALA A 134 2.77 5.71 -11.59
N SER A 135 3.63 5.82 -12.61
CA SER A 135 3.48 5.04 -13.85
C SER A 135 3.88 3.57 -13.71
N ASP A 136 4.75 3.26 -12.74
CA ASP A 136 5.36 1.94 -12.54
C ASP A 136 6.12 1.40 -13.77
N PHE A 137 6.65 2.30 -14.61
CA PHE A 137 7.45 1.93 -15.76
C PHE A 137 8.79 1.28 -15.33
N PRO A 138 9.27 0.21 -16.00
CA PRO A 138 8.74 -0.43 -17.21
C PRO A 138 7.98 -1.73 -16.95
N HIS A 139 7.34 -1.88 -15.79
CA HIS A 139 6.69 -3.15 -15.43
C HIS A 139 5.63 -3.57 -16.47
N LEU A 140 5.39 -4.87 -16.58
CA LEU A 140 4.36 -5.43 -17.48
C LEU A 140 2.96 -4.88 -17.15
N GLU A 141 2.74 -4.53 -15.89
CA GLU A 141 1.52 -3.91 -15.37
C GLU A 141 1.41 -2.42 -15.69
N SER A 142 2.49 -1.77 -16.16
CA SER A 142 2.46 -0.37 -16.51
C SER A 142 1.72 -0.15 -17.83
N ASP A 143 0.94 0.92 -17.89
CA ASP A 143 0.24 1.33 -19.10
C ASP A 143 1.12 2.18 -20.04
N TRP A 144 2.44 2.14 -19.90
CA TRP A 144 3.34 2.92 -20.75
C TRP A 144 3.15 2.56 -22.24
N PRO A 145 3.16 3.54 -23.17
CA PRO A 145 3.40 4.99 -23.00
C PRO A 145 2.13 5.82 -22.71
N ASN A 146 1.01 5.19 -22.36
CA ASN A 146 -0.33 5.81 -22.28
C ASN A 146 -0.67 6.46 -20.92
N SER A 147 0.33 6.93 -20.15
CA SER A 147 0.12 7.46 -18.80
C SER A 147 -0.94 8.57 -18.71
N ARG A 148 -1.01 9.47 -19.72
CA ARG A 148 -2.02 10.55 -19.73
C ARG A 148 -3.45 10.03 -19.76
N LYS A 149 -3.69 8.94 -20.50
CA LYS A 149 -5.01 8.28 -20.55
C LYS A 149 -5.39 7.70 -19.19
N VAL A 150 -4.45 7.01 -18.54
CA VAL A 150 -4.68 6.40 -17.22
C VAL A 150 -4.95 7.45 -16.14
N ILE A 151 -4.21 8.56 -16.16
CA ILE A 151 -4.48 9.70 -15.27
C ILE A 151 -5.91 10.20 -15.52
N ALA A 152 -6.31 10.47 -16.77
CA ALA A 152 -7.66 10.93 -17.07
C ALA A 152 -8.76 9.96 -16.57
N GLU A 153 -8.54 8.65 -16.68
CA GLU A 153 -9.48 7.62 -16.22
C GLU A 153 -9.54 7.51 -14.69
N ASN A 154 -8.38 7.55 -14.00
CA ASN A 154 -8.32 7.50 -12.54
C ASN A 154 -9.00 8.70 -11.88
N PHE A 155 -8.86 9.88 -12.48
CA PHE A 155 -9.22 11.15 -11.88
C PHE A 155 -10.47 11.79 -12.53
N ALA A 156 -11.27 11.01 -13.24
CA ALA A 156 -12.55 11.49 -13.77
C ALA A 156 -13.45 12.03 -12.64
N GLY A 157 -13.83 13.31 -12.71
CA GLY A 157 -14.64 13.98 -11.69
C GLY A 157 -13.87 14.35 -10.40
N VAL A 158 -12.54 14.34 -10.43
CA VAL A 158 -11.68 14.85 -9.36
C VAL A 158 -11.37 16.32 -9.63
N SER A 159 -11.33 17.14 -8.57
CA SER A 159 -10.98 18.56 -8.71
C SER A 159 -9.54 18.74 -9.19
N GLU A 160 -9.23 19.87 -9.84
CA GLU A 160 -7.87 20.18 -10.28
C GLU A 160 -6.88 20.20 -9.10
N GLU A 161 -7.30 20.68 -7.93
CA GLU A 161 -6.48 20.72 -6.71
C GLU A 161 -6.12 19.30 -6.25
N GLU A 162 -7.10 18.41 -6.12
CA GLU A 162 -6.86 17.02 -5.68
C GLU A 162 -6.05 16.24 -6.72
N LEU A 163 -6.31 16.45 -8.02
CA LEU A 163 -5.51 15.88 -9.11
C LEU A 163 -4.06 16.32 -8.99
N TRP A 164 -3.82 17.62 -8.79
CA TRP A 164 -2.47 18.16 -8.64
C TRP A 164 -1.78 17.60 -7.40
N LYS A 165 -2.46 17.51 -6.25
CA LYS A 165 -1.91 16.89 -5.04
C LYS A 165 -1.44 15.46 -5.30
N MET A 166 -2.29 14.63 -5.92
CA MET A 166 -1.99 13.21 -6.13
C MET A 166 -0.98 12.93 -7.24
N THR A 167 -0.86 13.80 -8.24
CA THR A 167 0.06 13.60 -9.39
C THR A 167 1.38 14.37 -9.27
N VAL A 168 1.42 15.42 -8.45
CA VAL A 168 2.58 16.32 -8.33
C VAL A 168 2.85 16.69 -6.87
N GLY A 169 1.91 17.38 -6.22
CA GLY A 169 2.14 18.09 -4.96
C GLY A 169 2.66 17.22 -3.82
N ASN A 170 2.08 16.03 -3.64
CA ASN A 170 2.49 15.10 -2.59
C ASN A 170 3.91 14.56 -2.82
N ALA A 171 4.28 14.28 -4.08
CA ALA A 171 5.62 13.83 -4.44
C ALA A 171 6.64 14.94 -4.22
N VAL A 172 6.34 16.17 -4.67
CA VAL A 172 7.19 17.34 -4.44
C VAL A 172 7.44 17.55 -2.95
N LYS A 173 6.39 17.44 -2.13
CA LYS A 173 6.48 17.57 -0.67
C LYS A 173 7.29 16.45 -0.03
N TYR A 174 7.05 15.19 -0.41
CA TYR A 174 7.70 14.03 0.19
C TYR A 174 9.18 13.94 -0.16
N PHE A 175 9.52 14.16 -1.43
CA PHE A 175 10.90 14.08 -1.93
C PHE A 175 11.68 15.40 -1.83
N HIS A 176 11.05 16.46 -1.31
CA HIS A 176 11.65 17.80 -1.19
C HIS A 176 12.18 18.35 -2.53
N LEU A 177 11.33 18.30 -3.57
CA LEU A 177 11.71 18.66 -4.94
C LEU A 177 11.40 20.11 -5.32
N ALA A 178 10.91 20.93 -4.39
CA ALA A 178 10.76 22.36 -4.64
C ALA A 178 12.14 23.02 -4.58
N ASP A 179 12.41 23.94 -5.53
CA ASP A 179 13.59 24.80 -5.46
C ASP A 179 13.59 25.55 -4.11
N LYS A 180 14.75 25.56 -3.43
CA LYS A 180 14.91 26.25 -2.14
C LYS A 180 15.05 27.76 -2.32
#